data_AF-A0A4Q2UXP4-F1
#
_entry.id   AF-A0A4Q2UXP4-F1
#
_cell.length_a   1.000
_cell.length_b   1.000
_cell.length_c   1.000
_cell.angle_alpha   90.00
_cell.angle_beta   90.00
_cell.angle_gamma   90.00
#
_symmetry.space_group_name_H-M   'P 1'
#
loop_
_entity.id
_entity.type
_entity.pdbx_description
1 polymer ?
#
loop_
_entity_poly.entity_id
_entity_poly.type
_entity_poly.pdbx_seq_one_letter_code
_entity_poly.pdbx_strand_id
1 'polypeptide(L)'
;MGIDHTRDTKVGNAFIRGVSGGERKRVSIIECLATRGSVFCWDNSTRGLDASTALEWAKAIRALTDVLGLASIVTLYQAGNNIYNLFDKVLVLDEGKEIYYGPIKEARPFMEGLGFICHDGANVADYLTGVTVPTERCVRPGMESRFPRTADALRSKYEETPIYERMIAEYDYPTTDLAREKTRLFKESVQQEKDKSLPLRSALTVGFVQQAKACVARQYQILLGDKATFSIKQVSTIIQALIAGSLFYNASDDSSGLFIKSGACFFAILFNSLLSMSEVTDSFTGRPVLLKH
;
A
#
# COMPACT_ATOMS: atom_id res chain seq x y z
N MET A 1 -2.83 -7.77 15.82
CA MET A 1 -2.17 -8.20 14.57
C MET A 1 -1.51 -9.57 14.66
N GLY A 2 -1.22 -10.14 15.84
CA GLY A 2 -0.81 -11.55 15.95
C GLY A 2 0.51 -11.90 15.28
N ILE A 3 1.44 -10.94 15.18
CA ILE A 3 2.77 -11.13 14.55
C ILE A 3 3.92 -10.90 15.55
N ASP A 4 3.64 -10.94 16.85
CA ASP A 4 4.63 -10.64 17.89
C ASP A 4 5.84 -11.60 17.84
N HIS A 5 5.62 -12.86 17.48
CA HIS A 5 6.67 -13.86 17.27
C HIS A 5 7.64 -13.52 16.13
N THR A 6 7.26 -12.59 15.23
CA THR A 6 8.11 -12.16 14.10
C THR A 6 8.89 -10.88 14.38
N ARG A 7 8.85 -10.33 15.60
CA ARG A 7 9.42 -9.02 15.94
C ARG A 7 10.89 -8.85 15.52
N ASP A 8 11.72 -9.86 15.77
CA ASP A 8 13.15 -9.84 15.43
C ASP A 8 13.49 -10.57 14.12
N THR A 9 12.46 -10.94 13.35
CA THR A 9 12.60 -11.61 12.06
C THR A 9 12.64 -10.58 10.93
N LYS A 10 13.57 -10.74 9.99
CA LYS A 10 13.63 -9.90 8.79
C LYS A 10 12.34 -10.06 7.98
N VAL A 11 11.80 -8.97 7.44
CA VAL A 11 10.65 -9.03 6.51
C VAL A 11 10.98 -9.85 5.26
N GLY A 12 12.24 -9.77 4.80
CA GLY A 12 12.74 -10.52 3.65
C GLY A 12 12.26 -9.98 2.30
N ASN A 13 12.62 -10.68 1.23
CA ASN A 13 12.19 -10.41 -0.14
C ASN A 13 12.09 -11.72 -0.94
N ALA A 14 12.02 -11.67 -2.27
CA ALA A 14 11.92 -12.87 -3.11
C ALA A 14 13.15 -13.80 -3.03
N PHE A 15 14.31 -13.26 -2.64
CA PHE A 15 15.59 -13.97 -2.59
C PHE A 15 16.08 -14.23 -1.16
N ILE A 16 15.65 -13.39 -0.20
CA ILE A 16 16.03 -13.45 1.21
C ILE A 16 14.80 -13.90 2.00
N ARG A 17 14.91 -15.08 2.62
CA ARG A 17 13.86 -15.61 3.49
C ARG A 17 13.55 -14.62 4.62
N GLY A 18 12.26 -14.42 4.86
CA GLY A 18 11.76 -13.58 5.95
C GLY A 18 10.41 -14.08 6.44
N VAL A 19 9.58 -13.15 6.92
CA VAL A 19 8.20 -13.44 7.34
C VAL A 19 7.36 -13.98 6.18
N SER A 20 6.30 -14.73 6.50
CA SER A 20 5.35 -15.26 5.50
C SER A 20 4.64 -14.15 4.73
N GLY A 21 4.00 -14.49 3.60
CA GLY A 21 3.26 -13.53 2.78
C GLY A 21 2.15 -12.80 3.55
N GLY A 22 1.38 -13.55 4.37
CA GLY A 22 0.33 -13.00 5.22
C GLY A 22 0.89 -12.09 6.32
N GLU A 23 1.98 -12.48 6.97
CA GLU A 23 2.65 -11.66 7.98
C GLU A 23 3.22 -10.37 7.38
N ARG A 24 3.83 -10.44 6.19
CA ARG A 24 4.31 -9.25 5.46
C ARG A 24 3.17 -8.28 5.19
N LYS A 25 1.98 -8.77 4.82
CA LYS A 25 0.80 -7.91 4.63
C LYS A 25 0.36 -7.27 5.94
N ARG A 26 0.37 -8.01 7.06
CA ARG A 26 0.07 -7.46 8.39
C ARG A 26 1.08 -6.39 8.83
N VAL A 27 2.36 -6.54 8.49
CA VAL A 27 3.38 -5.48 8.69
C VAL A 27 3.02 -4.22 7.91
N SER A 28 2.61 -4.33 6.64
CA SER A 28 2.15 -3.17 5.86
C SER A 28 0.90 -2.50 6.44
N ILE A 29 -0.03 -3.25 7.04
CA ILE A 29 -1.17 -2.65 7.75
C ILE A 29 -0.69 -1.82 8.94
N ILE A 30 0.24 -2.36 9.73
CA ILE A 30 0.81 -1.66 10.89
C ILE A 30 1.55 -0.39 10.45
N GLU A 31 2.31 -0.46 9.35
CA GLU A 31 2.95 0.69 8.73
C GLU A 31 1.94 1.79 8.37
N CYS A 32 0.82 1.44 7.73
CA CYS A 32 -0.26 2.38 7.48
C CYS A 32 -0.84 2.95 8.79
N LEU A 33 -1.10 2.12 9.80
CA LEU A 33 -1.63 2.57 11.08
C LEU A 33 -0.70 3.52 11.84
N ALA A 34 0.62 3.37 11.66
CA ALA A 34 1.61 4.27 12.25
C ALA A 34 1.46 5.71 11.75
N THR A 35 0.82 5.92 10.58
CA THR A 35 0.52 7.26 10.05
C THR A 35 -0.60 7.98 10.82
N ARG A 36 -1.39 7.25 11.62
CA ARG A 36 -2.56 7.78 12.35
C ARG A 36 -3.55 8.53 11.45
N GLY A 37 -3.67 8.13 10.18
CA GLY A 37 -4.67 8.68 9.27
C GLY A 37 -6.09 8.39 9.75
N SER A 38 -7.05 9.28 9.43
CA SER A 38 -8.47 9.07 9.73
C SER A 38 -9.20 8.27 8.65
N VAL A 39 -8.64 8.21 7.44
CA VAL A 39 -9.19 7.51 6.28
C VAL A 39 -8.10 6.61 5.70
N PHE A 40 -8.43 5.33 5.52
CA PHE A 40 -7.56 4.33 4.93
C PHE A 40 -8.19 3.75 3.67
N CYS A 41 -7.44 3.77 2.57
CA CYS A 41 -7.83 3.18 1.29
C CYS A 41 -7.00 1.93 1.03
N TRP A 42 -7.67 0.79 0.87
CA TRP A 42 -7.07 -0.51 0.68
C TRP A 42 -7.37 -1.02 -0.73
N ASP A 43 -6.39 -0.90 -1.62
CA ASP A 43 -6.55 -1.37 -2.99
C ASP A 43 -6.22 -2.86 -3.11
N ASN A 44 -7.23 -3.67 -3.43
CA ASN A 44 -7.15 -5.11 -3.72
C ASN A 44 -6.25 -5.90 -2.74
N SER A 45 -6.39 -5.58 -1.45
CA SER A 45 -5.40 -5.98 -0.45
C SER A 45 -5.43 -7.46 -0.07
N THR A 46 -6.46 -8.20 -0.49
CA THR A 46 -6.61 -9.64 -0.30
C THR A 46 -5.96 -10.47 -1.42
N ARG A 47 -5.51 -9.85 -2.52
CA ARG A 47 -4.91 -10.58 -3.65
C ARG A 47 -3.63 -11.31 -3.22
N GLY A 48 -3.57 -12.61 -3.51
CA GLY A 48 -2.43 -13.46 -3.16
C GLY A 48 -2.44 -13.96 -1.71
N LEU A 49 -3.52 -13.71 -0.96
CA LEU A 49 -3.81 -14.39 0.30
C LEU A 49 -4.70 -15.60 0.04
N ASP A 50 -4.54 -16.65 0.84
CA ASP A 50 -5.53 -17.72 0.92
C ASP A 50 -6.82 -17.21 1.60
N ALA A 51 -7.92 -17.94 1.41
CA ALA A 51 -9.23 -17.52 1.91
C ALA A 51 -9.28 -17.29 3.42
N SER A 52 -8.52 -18.07 4.21
CA SER A 52 -8.51 -17.92 5.67
C SER A 52 -7.75 -16.67 6.11
N THR A 53 -6.56 -16.43 5.54
CA THR A 53 -5.78 -15.22 5.82
C THR A 53 -6.49 -13.95 5.32
N ALA A 54 -7.21 -14.02 4.19
CA ALA A 54 -8.02 -12.89 3.70
C ALA A 54 -9.16 -12.53 4.66
N LEU A 55 -9.80 -13.52 5.29
CA LEU A 55 -10.83 -13.29 6.30
C LEU A 55 -10.24 -12.69 7.59
N GLU A 56 -9.09 -13.20 8.05
CA GLU A 56 -8.36 -12.61 9.19
C GLU A 56 -7.99 -11.15 8.91
N TRP A 57 -7.53 -10.87 7.70
CA TRP A 57 -7.22 -9.51 7.26
C TRP A 57 -8.46 -8.61 7.35
N ALA A 58 -9.60 -9.04 6.80
CA ALA A 58 -10.83 -8.25 6.84
C ALA A 58 -11.33 -8.02 8.28
N LYS A 59 -11.25 -9.04 9.14
CA LYS A 59 -11.57 -8.91 10.59
C LYS A 59 -10.64 -7.92 11.29
N ALA A 60 -9.35 -7.91 10.95
CA ALA A 60 -8.41 -6.95 11.51
C ALA A 60 -8.76 -5.51 11.09
N ILE A 61 -9.06 -5.27 9.80
CA ILE A 61 -9.51 -3.96 9.32
C ILE A 61 -10.81 -3.54 10.01
N ARG A 62 -11.78 -4.46 10.17
CA ARG A 62 -13.02 -4.17 10.88
C ARG A 62 -12.76 -3.74 12.33
N ALA A 63 -11.98 -4.53 13.07
CA ALA A 63 -11.65 -4.23 14.46
C ALA A 63 -10.92 -2.89 14.60
N LEU A 64 -10.01 -2.57 13.69
CA LEU A 64 -9.33 -1.26 13.67
C LEU A 64 -10.30 -0.11 13.43
N THR A 65 -11.21 -0.27 12.47
CA THR A 65 -12.22 0.72 12.10
C THR A 65 -13.12 1.03 13.31
N ASP A 66 -13.59 -0.01 13.99
CA ASP A 66 -14.46 0.13 15.17
C ASP A 66 -13.74 0.73 16.38
N VAL A 67 -12.52 0.28 16.68
CA VAL A 67 -11.77 0.71 17.89
C VAL A 67 -11.22 2.12 17.75
N LEU A 68 -10.67 2.45 16.57
CA LEU A 68 -10.01 3.73 16.33
C LEU A 68 -10.94 4.79 15.71
N GLY A 69 -12.18 4.41 15.36
CA GLY A 69 -13.14 5.32 14.72
C GLY A 69 -12.69 5.79 13.34
N LEU A 70 -12.09 4.89 12.56
CA LEU A 70 -11.52 5.20 11.24
C LEU A 70 -12.54 4.99 10.13
N ALA A 71 -12.32 5.61 8.98
CA ALA A 71 -13.02 5.26 7.75
C ALA A 71 -12.13 4.35 6.90
N SER A 72 -12.59 3.13 6.60
CA SER A 72 -11.86 2.17 5.77
C SER A 72 -12.59 1.95 4.45
N ILE A 73 -11.93 2.26 3.34
CA ILE A 73 -12.42 2.02 1.98
C ILE A 73 -11.62 0.85 1.42
N VAL A 74 -12.29 -0.21 0.98
CA VAL A 74 -11.63 -1.42 0.48
C VAL A 74 -12.18 -1.79 -0.89
N THR A 75 -11.29 -2.03 -1.85
CA THR A 75 -11.63 -2.69 -3.12
C THR A 75 -11.25 -4.17 -3.03
N LEU A 76 -12.17 -5.06 -3.44
CA LEU A 76 -11.97 -6.50 -3.42
C LEU A 76 -12.35 -7.07 -4.79
N TYR A 77 -11.46 -7.87 -5.39
CA TYR A 77 -11.75 -8.56 -6.66
C TYR A 77 -12.68 -9.77 -6.45
N GLN A 78 -12.46 -10.50 -5.35
CA GLN A 78 -13.29 -11.62 -4.91
C GLN A 78 -13.38 -11.56 -3.39
N ALA A 79 -14.60 -11.62 -2.87
CA ALA A 79 -14.86 -11.51 -1.44
C ALA A 79 -15.90 -12.54 -1.05
N GLY A 80 -15.50 -13.58 -0.31
CA GLY A 80 -16.48 -14.55 0.22
C GLY A 80 -17.51 -13.87 1.13
N ASN A 81 -18.69 -14.47 1.29
CA ASN A 81 -19.78 -13.95 2.13
C ASN A 81 -19.32 -13.57 3.56
N ASN A 82 -18.38 -14.33 4.15
CA ASN A 82 -17.81 -14.03 5.46
C ASN A 82 -17.04 -12.69 5.52
N ILE A 83 -16.40 -12.30 4.42
CA ILE A 83 -15.71 -11.01 4.28
C ILE A 83 -16.74 -9.92 3.99
N TYR A 84 -17.65 -10.17 3.05
CA TYR A 84 -18.72 -9.23 2.66
C TYR A 84 -19.53 -8.75 3.87
N ASN A 85 -19.90 -9.68 4.77
CA ASN A 85 -20.70 -9.39 5.96
C ASN A 85 -20.00 -8.53 7.03
N LEU A 86 -18.70 -8.23 6.88
CA LEU A 86 -17.96 -7.35 7.80
C LEU A 86 -18.08 -5.86 7.43
N PHE A 87 -18.56 -5.54 6.24
CA PHE A 87 -18.66 -4.17 5.75
C PHE A 87 -20.03 -3.55 6.08
N ASP A 88 -20.04 -2.23 6.31
CA ASP A 88 -21.28 -1.50 6.57
C ASP A 88 -22.02 -1.17 5.27
N LYS A 89 -21.28 -0.75 4.24
CA LYS A 89 -21.79 -0.32 2.93
C LYS A 89 -21.02 -0.99 1.79
N VAL A 90 -21.68 -1.13 0.65
CA VAL A 90 -21.09 -1.58 -0.61
C VAL A 90 -21.33 -0.54 -1.69
N LEU A 91 -20.30 -0.30 -2.51
CA LEU A 91 -20.35 0.48 -3.73
C LEU A 91 -20.13 -0.49 -4.90
N VAL A 92 -21.06 -0.51 -5.85
CA VAL A 92 -20.94 -1.28 -7.09
C VAL A 92 -20.79 -0.30 -8.24
N LEU A 93 -19.72 -0.47 -9.01
CA LEU A 93 -19.38 0.37 -10.16
C LEU A 93 -19.47 -0.44 -11.44
N ASP A 94 -20.09 0.14 -12.48
CA ASP A 94 -20.13 -0.42 -13.83
C ASP A 94 -19.79 0.67 -14.85
N GLU A 95 -18.78 0.44 -15.69
CA GLU A 95 -18.28 1.42 -16.67
C GLU A 95 -18.05 2.85 -16.10
N GLY A 96 -17.59 2.94 -14.84
CA GLY A 96 -17.37 4.21 -14.13
C GLY A 96 -18.63 4.86 -13.55
N LYS A 97 -19.78 4.17 -13.59
CA LYS A 97 -21.06 4.63 -13.04
C LYS A 97 -21.36 3.91 -11.74
N GLU A 98 -21.85 4.67 -10.76
CA GLU A 98 -22.41 4.12 -9.52
C GLU A 98 -23.78 3.51 -9.83
N ILE A 99 -23.83 2.18 -9.85
CA ILE A 99 -25.09 1.46 -10.06
C ILE A 99 -25.77 1.11 -8.74
N TYR A 100 -25.02 1.12 -7.64
CA TYR A 100 -25.53 0.97 -6.29
C TYR A 100 -24.51 1.49 -5.26
N TYR A 101 -24.97 2.30 -4.32
CA TYR A 101 -24.25 2.60 -3.09
C TYR A 101 -25.20 2.51 -1.90
N GLY A 102 -24.81 1.81 -0.84
CA GLY A 102 -25.65 1.71 0.35
C GLY A 102 -25.33 0.53 1.25
N PRO A 103 -26.19 0.27 2.25
CA PRO A 103 -25.99 -0.83 3.19
C PRO A 103 -25.88 -2.20 2.49
N ILE A 104 -24.98 -3.06 2.97
CA ILE A 104 -24.75 -4.38 2.38
C ILE A 104 -26.01 -5.26 2.34
N LYS A 105 -26.91 -5.11 3.31
CA LYS A 105 -28.13 -5.92 3.44
C LYS A 105 -29.18 -5.59 2.38
N GLU A 106 -29.12 -4.38 1.81
CA GLU A 106 -30.11 -3.88 0.85
C GLU A 106 -29.66 -4.10 -0.60
N ALA A 107 -28.37 -4.38 -0.83
CA ALA A 107 -27.81 -4.53 -2.17
C ALA A 107 -28.39 -5.72 -2.94
N ARG A 108 -28.49 -6.90 -2.30
CA ARG A 108 -29.09 -8.09 -2.91
C ARG A 108 -30.58 -7.90 -3.21
N PRO A 109 -31.44 -7.49 -2.25
CA PRO A 109 -32.85 -7.22 -2.52
C PRO A 109 -33.08 -6.20 -3.63
N PHE A 110 -32.25 -5.15 -3.71
CA PHE A 110 -32.32 -4.17 -4.79
C PHE A 110 -32.11 -4.82 -6.17
N MET A 111 -31.04 -5.60 -6.36
CA MET A 111 -30.78 -6.27 -7.63
C MET A 111 -31.84 -7.34 -7.94
N GLU A 112 -32.33 -8.08 -6.95
CA GLU A 112 -33.43 -9.04 -7.14
C GLU A 112 -34.74 -8.36 -7.56
N GLY A 113 -35.01 -7.15 -7.05
CA GLY A 113 -36.15 -6.32 -7.45
C GLY A 113 -36.12 -5.87 -8.91
N LEU A 114 -34.92 -5.71 -9.48
CA LEU A 114 -34.72 -5.38 -10.91
C LEU A 114 -34.84 -6.60 -11.84
N GLY A 115 -34.96 -7.80 -11.27
CA GLY A 115 -35.15 -9.05 -12.01
C GLY A 115 -33.92 -9.93 -12.11
N PHE A 116 -32.81 -9.60 -11.43
CA PHE A 116 -31.65 -10.48 -11.37
C PHE A 116 -31.86 -11.61 -10.37
N ILE A 117 -31.28 -12.79 -10.62
CA ILE A 117 -31.36 -13.94 -9.71
C ILE A 117 -30.03 -14.14 -9.00
N CYS A 118 -30.05 -14.13 -7.67
CA CYS A 118 -28.99 -14.68 -6.84
C CYS A 118 -29.32 -16.14 -6.52
N HIS A 119 -28.48 -17.09 -6.95
CA HIS A 119 -28.67 -18.50 -6.63
C HIS A 119 -28.44 -18.77 -5.12
N ASP A 120 -29.10 -19.80 -4.59
CA ASP A 120 -28.91 -20.21 -3.21
C ASP A 120 -27.47 -20.69 -2.96
N GLY A 121 -26.85 -20.21 -1.89
CA GLY A 121 -25.45 -20.50 -1.57
C GLY A 121 -24.43 -19.72 -2.42
N ALA A 122 -24.87 -18.90 -3.37
CA ALA A 122 -23.97 -18.04 -4.11
C ALA A 122 -23.31 -16.98 -3.21
N ASN A 123 -22.16 -16.52 -3.65
CA ASN A 123 -21.48 -15.40 -3.02
C ASN A 123 -22.14 -14.09 -3.44
N VAL A 124 -22.60 -13.29 -2.48
CA VAL A 124 -23.33 -12.05 -2.75
C VAL A 124 -22.42 -11.03 -3.44
N ALA A 125 -21.15 -10.95 -3.06
CA ALA A 125 -20.20 -10.03 -3.71
C ALA A 125 -20.03 -10.37 -5.20
N ASP A 126 -19.82 -11.65 -5.51
CA ASP A 126 -19.65 -12.12 -6.89
C ASP A 126 -20.95 -11.97 -7.69
N TYR A 127 -22.11 -12.18 -7.05
CA TYR A 127 -23.42 -11.91 -7.66
C TYR A 127 -23.57 -10.42 -8.03
N LEU A 128 -23.24 -9.49 -7.12
CA LEU A 128 -23.36 -8.05 -7.37
C LEU A 128 -22.47 -7.60 -8.55
N THR A 129 -21.25 -8.14 -8.66
CA THR A 129 -20.38 -7.89 -9.81
C THR A 129 -20.86 -8.61 -11.07
N GLY A 130 -21.39 -9.84 -10.94
CA GLY A 130 -21.90 -10.61 -12.06
C GLY A 130 -23.11 -9.97 -12.74
N VAL A 131 -23.90 -9.18 -12.00
CA VAL A 131 -25.02 -8.38 -12.56
C VAL A 131 -24.53 -7.39 -13.63
N THR A 132 -23.33 -6.84 -13.46
CA THR A 132 -22.76 -5.85 -14.40
C THR A 132 -22.20 -6.51 -15.65
N VAL A 133 -21.86 -7.80 -15.57
CA VAL A 133 -21.26 -8.56 -16.68
C VAL A 133 -22.37 -9.23 -17.51
N PRO A 134 -22.55 -8.86 -18.79
CA PRO A 134 -23.64 -9.40 -19.62
C PRO A 134 -23.64 -10.92 -19.77
N THR A 135 -22.48 -11.56 -19.68
CA THR A 135 -22.32 -13.02 -19.80
C THR A 135 -22.57 -13.79 -18.52
N GLU A 136 -22.50 -13.13 -17.35
CA GLU A 136 -22.65 -13.79 -16.04
C GLU A 136 -24.00 -13.51 -15.38
N ARG A 137 -24.67 -12.40 -15.74
CA ARG A 137 -25.96 -12.02 -15.15
C ARG A 137 -27.06 -13.04 -15.46
N CYS A 138 -27.72 -13.53 -14.42
CA CYS A 138 -28.91 -14.36 -14.53
C CYS A 138 -30.17 -13.51 -14.34
N VAL A 139 -31.08 -13.52 -15.30
CA VAL A 139 -32.37 -12.79 -15.25
C VAL A 139 -33.50 -13.77 -14.95
N ARG A 140 -34.48 -13.33 -14.16
CA ARG A 140 -35.65 -14.11 -13.82
C ARG A 140 -36.48 -14.45 -15.07
N PRO A 141 -36.91 -15.72 -15.24
CA PRO A 141 -37.83 -16.09 -16.31
C PRO A 141 -39.07 -15.18 -16.30
N GLY A 142 -39.37 -14.56 -17.45
CA GLY A 142 -40.48 -13.61 -17.59
C GLY A 142 -40.14 -12.13 -17.38
N MET A 143 -38.91 -11.79 -16.94
CA MET A 143 -38.44 -10.39 -16.79
C MET A 143 -37.43 -9.96 -17.88
N GLU A 144 -37.18 -10.81 -18.88
CA GLU A 144 -36.19 -10.61 -19.95
C GLU A 144 -36.44 -9.36 -20.83
N SER A 145 -37.69 -8.90 -20.90
CA SER A 145 -38.08 -7.69 -21.63
C SER A 145 -38.00 -6.41 -20.79
N ARG A 146 -37.93 -6.52 -19.45
CA ARG A 146 -38.10 -5.38 -18.53
C ARG A 146 -36.85 -5.06 -17.70
N PHE A 147 -35.87 -5.96 -17.62
CA PHE A 147 -34.67 -5.73 -16.82
C PHE A 147 -33.78 -4.62 -17.42
N PRO A 148 -33.11 -3.81 -16.58
CA PRO A 148 -32.17 -2.79 -17.04
C PRO A 148 -30.92 -3.45 -17.64
N ARG A 149 -30.61 -3.13 -18.91
CA ARG A 149 -29.52 -3.78 -19.66
C ARG A 149 -28.19 -3.04 -19.60
N THR A 150 -28.23 -1.72 -19.43
CA THR A 150 -27.08 -0.82 -19.46
C THR A 150 -26.79 -0.26 -18.08
N ALA A 151 -25.55 0.15 -17.85
CA ALA A 151 -25.12 0.82 -16.61
C ALA A 151 -25.97 2.07 -16.31
N ASP A 152 -26.34 2.85 -17.34
CA ASP A 152 -27.23 4.02 -17.17
C ASP A 152 -28.62 3.63 -16.69
N ALA A 153 -29.21 2.57 -17.26
CA ALA A 153 -30.53 2.13 -16.87
C ALA A 153 -30.56 1.60 -15.42
N LEU A 154 -29.49 0.90 -15.01
CA LEU A 154 -29.30 0.46 -13.62
C LEU A 154 -29.19 1.66 -12.68
N ARG A 155 -28.35 2.65 -13.04
CA ARG A 155 -28.18 3.86 -12.27
C ARG A 155 -29.49 4.64 -12.12
N SER A 156 -30.23 4.88 -13.20
CA SER A 156 -31.53 5.57 -13.12
C SER A 156 -32.51 4.84 -12.19
N LYS A 157 -32.50 3.50 -12.20
CA LYS A 157 -33.32 2.70 -11.29
C LYS A 157 -32.86 2.80 -9.84
N TYR A 158 -31.56 2.92 -9.59
CA TYR A 158 -31.01 3.19 -8.28
C TYR A 158 -31.42 4.59 -7.77
N GLU A 159 -31.36 5.60 -8.63
CA GLU A 159 -31.74 6.98 -8.31
C GLU A 159 -33.22 7.13 -7.93
N GLU A 160 -34.10 6.27 -8.46
CA GLU A 160 -35.52 6.21 -8.09
C GLU A 160 -35.77 5.58 -6.70
N THR A 161 -34.76 5.02 -6.03
CA THR A 161 -34.95 4.29 -4.76
C THR A 161 -34.81 5.17 -3.53
N PRO A 162 -35.51 4.84 -2.42
CA PRO A 162 -35.28 5.50 -1.12
C PRO A 162 -33.89 5.22 -0.54
N ILE A 163 -33.12 4.27 -1.10
CA ILE A 163 -31.72 4.02 -0.71
C ILE A 163 -30.86 5.20 -1.18
N TYR A 164 -31.03 5.62 -2.43
CA TYR A 164 -30.29 6.74 -2.99
C TYR A 164 -30.54 8.05 -2.24
N GLU A 165 -31.81 8.35 -1.95
CA GLU A 165 -32.18 9.54 -1.16
C GLU A 165 -31.50 9.55 0.23
N ARG A 166 -31.50 8.40 0.93
CA ARG A 166 -30.82 8.27 2.23
C ARG A 166 -29.32 8.46 2.12
N MET A 167 -28.68 7.91 1.08
CA MET A 167 -27.22 8.04 0.91
C MET A 167 -26.81 9.45 0.51
N ILE A 168 -27.58 10.13 -0.33
CA ILE A 168 -27.34 11.55 -0.66
C ILE A 168 -27.50 12.45 0.55
N ALA A 169 -28.49 12.20 1.41
CA ALA A 169 -28.69 13.00 2.61
C ALA A 169 -27.45 12.97 3.54
N GLU A 170 -26.64 11.90 3.50
CA GLU A 170 -25.38 11.85 4.23
C GLU A 170 -24.28 12.75 3.63
N TYR A 171 -24.35 13.10 2.34
CA TYR A 171 -23.35 13.95 1.68
C TYR A 171 -23.38 15.39 2.19
N ASP A 172 -24.48 15.82 2.79
CA ASP A 172 -24.58 17.14 3.40
C ASP A 172 -23.88 17.22 4.76
N TYR A 173 -23.48 16.08 5.35
CA TYR A 173 -22.80 16.04 6.66
C TYR A 173 -21.62 17.02 6.80
N PRO A 174 -20.69 17.16 5.83
CA PRO A 174 -19.58 18.12 5.92
C PRO A 174 -20.02 19.59 6.04
N THR A 175 -21.23 19.92 5.61
CA THR A 175 -21.78 21.29 5.70
C THR A 175 -22.37 21.61 7.07
N THR A 176 -22.63 20.59 7.89
CA THR A 176 -23.22 20.74 9.22
C THR A 176 -22.28 21.47 10.18
N ASP A 177 -22.84 22.21 11.14
CA ASP A 177 -22.06 22.92 12.17
C ASP A 177 -21.24 21.97 13.03
N LEU A 178 -21.78 20.78 13.30
CA LEU A 178 -21.08 19.72 14.03
C LEU A 178 -19.82 19.28 13.28
N ALA A 179 -19.92 19.02 11.96
CA ALA A 179 -18.76 18.61 11.17
C ALA A 179 -17.70 19.72 11.09
N ARG A 180 -18.13 20.98 10.96
CA ARG A 180 -17.22 22.14 10.97
C ARG A 180 -16.45 22.25 12.29
N GLU A 181 -17.15 22.10 13.42
CA GLU A 181 -16.52 22.15 14.74
C GLU A 181 -15.56 20.99 14.98
N LYS A 182 -15.95 19.75 14.66
CA LYS A 182 -15.07 18.58 14.76
C LYS A 182 -13.83 18.72 13.87
N THR A 183 -14.00 19.24 12.66
CA THR A 183 -12.89 19.50 11.73
C THR A 183 -11.93 20.56 12.27
N ARG A 184 -12.45 21.62 12.92
CA ARG A 184 -11.63 22.65 13.56
C ARG A 184 -10.79 22.07 14.69
N LEU A 185 -11.42 21.34 15.61
CA LEU A 185 -10.73 20.67 16.73
C LEU A 185 -9.67 19.69 16.24
N PHE A 186 -9.96 18.91 15.20
CA PHE A 186 -8.99 18.01 14.59
C PHE A 186 -7.78 18.77 14.03
N LYS A 187 -8.00 19.84 13.26
CA LYS A 187 -6.91 20.68 12.73
C LYS A 187 -6.06 21.30 13.84
N GLU A 188 -6.68 21.75 14.93
CA GLU A 188 -5.97 22.27 16.10
C GLU A 188 -5.11 21.21 16.77
N SER A 189 -5.64 19.99 16.98
CA SER A 189 -4.87 18.87 17.55
C SER A 189 -3.67 18.50 16.68
N VAL A 190 -3.86 18.40 15.36
CA VAL A 190 -2.77 18.12 14.41
C VAL A 190 -1.73 19.24 14.45
N GLN A 191 -2.14 20.49 14.54
CA GLN A 191 -1.22 21.63 14.60
C GLN A 191 -0.40 21.65 15.90
N GLN A 192 -0.95 21.15 17.01
CA GLN A 192 -0.22 21.00 18.27
C GLN A 192 0.82 19.87 18.21
N GLU A 193 0.54 18.80 17.47
CA GLU A 193 1.48 17.68 17.27
C GLU A 193 2.59 17.99 16.24
N LYS A 194 2.34 18.90 15.30
CA LYS A 194 3.31 19.28 14.27
C LYS A 194 4.58 19.89 14.85
N ASP A 195 5.70 19.60 14.19
CA ASP A 195 6.97 20.27 14.44
C ASP A 195 6.81 21.81 14.28
N LYS A 196 7.23 22.55 15.31
CA LYS A 196 7.13 24.02 15.37
C LYS A 196 7.89 24.73 14.24
N SER A 197 8.86 24.06 13.62
CA SER A 197 9.63 24.59 12.49
C SER A 197 8.84 24.57 11.17
N LEU A 198 7.71 23.87 11.09
CA LEU A 198 6.93 23.74 9.87
C LEU A 198 5.89 24.87 9.71
N PRO A 199 5.65 25.36 8.47
CA PRO A 199 4.55 26.26 8.19
C PRO A 199 3.19 25.61 8.49
N LEU A 200 2.21 26.43 8.92
CA LEU A 200 0.82 26.01 9.18
C LEU A 200 0.17 25.27 8.00
N ARG A 201 0.54 25.65 6.76
CA ARG A 201 0.02 25.03 5.52
C ARG A 201 0.76 23.76 5.10
N SER A 202 1.84 23.37 5.77
CA SER A 202 2.60 22.17 5.42
C SER A 202 1.75 20.92 5.63
N ALA A 203 1.77 20.00 4.66
CA ALA A 203 1.15 18.68 4.80
C ALA A 203 1.95 17.75 5.73
N LEU A 204 3.21 18.08 6.00
CA LEU A 204 4.11 17.26 6.80
C LEU A 204 3.88 17.48 8.30
N THR A 205 4.17 16.44 9.09
CA THR A 205 4.12 16.49 10.57
C THR A 205 5.49 16.70 11.21
N VAL A 206 6.56 16.28 10.52
CA VAL A 206 7.93 16.25 11.03
C VAL A 206 8.85 17.16 10.21
N GLY A 207 9.75 17.91 10.84
CA GLY A 207 10.69 18.80 10.16
C GLY A 207 11.72 18.06 9.29
N PHE A 208 12.25 18.73 8.26
CA PHE A 208 13.17 18.15 7.29
C PHE A 208 14.42 17.50 7.93
N VAL A 209 15.05 18.17 8.89
CA VAL A 209 16.25 17.66 9.57
C VAL A 209 15.96 16.35 10.31
N GLN A 210 14.78 16.23 10.92
CA GLN A 210 14.39 15.02 11.62
C GLN A 210 14.06 13.89 10.65
N GLN A 211 13.41 14.20 9.52
CA GLN A 211 13.21 13.24 8.43
C GLN A 211 14.56 12.72 7.90
N ALA A 212 15.51 13.63 7.64
CA ALA A 212 16.85 13.26 7.18
C ALA A 212 17.58 12.37 8.20
N LYS A 213 17.55 12.73 9.49
CA LYS A 213 18.12 11.90 10.57
C LYS A 213 17.47 10.52 10.63
N ALA A 214 16.15 10.42 10.52
CA ALA A 214 15.44 9.15 10.51
C ALA A 214 15.80 8.29 9.29
N CYS A 215 15.90 8.88 8.10
CA CYS A 215 16.33 8.20 6.89
C CYS A 215 17.77 7.69 6.99
N VAL A 216 18.68 8.50 7.55
CA VAL A 216 20.09 8.10 7.78
C VAL A 216 20.15 6.95 8.79
N ALA A 217 19.46 7.06 9.92
CA ALA A 217 19.40 5.99 10.93
C ALA A 217 18.85 4.69 10.34
N ARG A 218 17.76 4.76 9.56
CA ARG A 218 17.19 3.61 8.84
C ARG A 218 18.20 3.01 7.87
N GLN A 219 18.94 3.82 7.12
CA GLN A 219 19.94 3.34 6.17
C GLN A 219 21.08 2.60 6.89
N TYR A 220 21.57 3.13 8.02
CA TYR A 220 22.54 2.42 8.85
C TYR A 220 22.01 1.09 9.38
N GLN A 221 20.75 1.03 9.81
CA GLN A 221 20.12 -0.22 10.26
C GLN A 221 20.03 -1.26 9.14
N ILE A 222 19.73 -0.84 7.90
CA ILE A 222 19.70 -1.73 6.74
C ILE A 222 21.11 -2.27 6.44
N LEU A 223 22.12 -1.39 6.41
CA LEU A 223 23.51 -1.78 6.19
C LEU A 223 24.03 -2.75 7.28
N LEU A 224 23.73 -2.46 8.55
CA LEU A 224 24.06 -3.34 9.67
C LEU A 224 23.24 -4.64 9.67
N GLY A 225 22.08 -4.66 9.02
CA GLY A 225 21.27 -5.85 8.81
C GLY A 225 21.88 -6.81 7.79
N ASP A 226 22.71 -6.31 6.87
CA ASP A 226 23.44 -7.08 5.87
C ASP A 226 24.96 -7.01 6.08
N LYS A 227 25.40 -7.45 7.27
CA LYS A 227 26.83 -7.47 7.66
C LYS A 227 27.69 -8.27 6.70
N ALA A 228 27.14 -9.31 6.07
CA ALA A 228 27.86 -10.19 5.16
C ALA A 228 28.25 -9.43 3.88
N THR A 229 27.28 -8.83 3.19
CA THR A 229 27.57 -8.03 1.97
C THR A 229 28.50 -6.86 2.27
N PHE A 230 28.28 -6.16 3.40
CA PHE A 230 29.17 -5.08 3.83
C PHE A 230 30.62 -5.57 4.03
N SER A 231 30.81 -6.68 4.75
CA SER A 231 32.15 -7.23 5.02
C SER A 231 32.83 -7.73 3.75
N ILE A 232 32.09 -8.41 2.86
CA ILE A 232 32.61 -8.92 1.59
C ILE A 232 33.11 -7.78 0.71
N LYS A 233 32.35 -6.67 0.61
CA LYS A 233 32.77 -5.48 -0.15
C LYS A 233 34.11 -4.94 0.38
N GLN A 234 34.23 -4.72 1.70
CA GLN A 234 35.47 -4.20 2.30
C GLN A 234 36.68 -5.14 2.09
N VAL A 235 36.48 -6.44 2.31
CA VAL A 235 37.55 -7.43 2.13
C VAL A 235 37.98 -7.51 0.67
N SER A 236 37.03 -7.51 -0.27
CA SER A 236 37.32 -7.54 -1.72
C SER A 236 38.13 -6.31 -2.15
N THR A 237 37.77 -5.11 -1.66
CA THR A 237 38.52 -3.88 -1.92
C THR A 237 39.94 -3.95 -1.38
N ILE A 238 40.15 -4.48 -0.17
CA ILE A 238 41.49 -4.66 0.41
C ILE A 238 42.32 -5.64 -0.43
N ILE A 239 41.75 -6.76 -0.83
CA ILE A 239 42.43 -7.74 -1.69
C ILE A 239 42.84 -7.10 -3.02
N GLN A 240 41.94 -6.34 -3.66
CA GLN A 240 42.26 -5.65 -4.90
C GLN A 240 43.32 -4.57 -4.73
N ALA A 241 43.31 -3.84 -3.60
CA ALA A 241 44.35 -2.87 -3.26
C ALA A 241 45.72 -3.55 -3.08
N LEU A 242 45.78 -4.73 -2.46
CA LEU A 242 47.02 -5.50 -2.33
C LEU A 242 47.53 -6.03 -3.68
N ILE A 243 46.64 -6.54 -4.53
CA ILE A 243 47.00 -7.00 -5.88
C ILE A 243 47.54 -5.83 -6.71
N ALA A 244 46.81 -4.72 -6.75
CA ALA A 244 47.24 -3.51 -7.47
C ALA A 244 48.56 -2.97 -6.89
N GLY A 245 48.69 -2.90 -5.57
CA GLY A 245 49.91 -2.46 -4.90
C GLY A 245 51.11 -3.34 -5.23
N SER A 246 50.92 -4.66 -5.35
CA SER A 246 52.00 -5.58 -5.72
C SER A 246 52.47 -5.41 -7.17
N LEU A 247 51.58 -5.05 -8.11
CA LEU A 247 51.93 -4.80 -9.51
C LEU A 247 52.82 -3.57 -9.70
N PHE A 248 52.68 -2.57 -8.82
CA PHE A 248 53.44 -1.33 -8.86
C PHE A 248 54.51 -1.26 -7.75
N TYR A 249 54.80 -2.39 -7.11
CA TYR A 249 55.72 -2.45 -5.97
C TYR A 249 57.16 -2.14 -6.37
N ASN A 250 57.83 -1.32 -5.57
CA ASN A 250 59.24 -0.97 -5.72
C ASN A 250 59.60 -0.38 -7.11
N ALA A 251 58.73 0.48 -7.64
CA ALA A 251 59.01 1.23 -8.87
C ALA A 251 60.29 2.07 -8.71
N SER A 252 61.19 2.00 -9.70
CA SER A 252 62.49 2.68 -9.69
C SER A 252 62.35 4.21 -9.57
N ASP A 253 63.38 4.87 -9.02
CA ASP A 253 63.43 6.34 -8.89
C ASP A 253 64.02 7.04 -10.12
N ASP A 254 63.95 6.37 -11.28
CA ASP A 254 64.41 6.89 -12.57
C ASP A 254 63.22 7.26 -13.47
N SER A 255 63.53 7.79 -14.67
CA SER A 255 62.51 8.19 -15.66
C SER A 255 61.56 7.04 -16.07
N SER A 256 62.00 5.78 -15.94
CA SER A 256 61.16 4.61 -16.24
C SER A 256 60.12 4.34 -15.15
N GLY A 257 60.47 4.59 -13.88
CA GLY A 257 59.54 4.49 -12.76
C GLY A 257 58.47 5.59 -12.72
N LEU A 258 58.68 6.73 -13.39
CA LEU A 258 57.67 7.79 -13.52
C LEU A 258 56.38 7.27 -14.19
N PHE A 259 56.50 6.44 -15.24
CA PHE A 259 55.37 5.85 -15.94
C PHE A 259 54.63 4.81 -15.08
N ILE A 260 55.37 4.02 -14.29
CA ILE A 260 54.80 3.01 -13.38
C ILE A 260 54.05 3.68 -12.23
N LYS A 261 54.63 4.74 -11.63
CA LYS A 261 54.03 5.51 -10.54
C LYS A 261 52.77 6.27 -11.00
N SER A 262 52.79 6.85 -12.21
CA SER A 262 51.60 7.51 -12.77
C SER A 262 50.47 6.52 -13.09
N GLY A 263 50.82 5.32 -13.58
CA GLY A 263 49.88 4.20 -13.76
C GLY A 263 49.21 3.77 -12.45
N ALA A 264 49.97 3.69 -11.35
CA ALA A 264 49.43 3.38 -10.03
C ALA A 264 48.40 4.42 -9.55
N CYS A 265 48.71 5.72 -9.69
CA CYS A 265 47.79 6.79 -9.34
C CYS A 265 46.52 6.76 -10.21
N PHE A 266 46.66 6.53 -11.52
CA PHE A 266 45.54 6.40 -12.43
C PHE A 266 44.64 5.23 -12.04
N PHE A 267 45.22 4.06 -11.77
CA PHE A 267 44.46 2.88 -11.37
C PHE A 267 43.72 3.09 -10.05
N ALA A 268 44.34 3.73 -9.06
CA ALA A 268 43.70 4.04 -7.79
C ALA A 268 42.45 4.94 -7.95
N ILE A 269 42.49 5.91 -8.86
CA ILE A 269 41.34 6.78 -9.15
C ILE A 269 40.28 6.04 -9.96
N LEU A 270 40.69 5.34 -11.02
CA LEU A 270 39.78 4.62 -11.92
C LEU A 270 39.00 3.55 -11.16
N PHE A 271 39.67 2.76 -10.33
CA PHE A 271 39.05 1.66 -9.61
C PHE A 271 37.98 2.16 -8.61
N ASN A 272 38.27 3.21 -7.83
CA ASN A 272 37.28 3.81 -6.94
C ASN A 272 36.10 4.43 -7.70
N SER A 273 36.35 4.98 -8.89
CA SER A 273 35.30 5.52 -9.76
C SER A 273 34.36 4.41 -10.28
N LEU A 274 34.92 3.27 -10.69
CA LEU A 274 34.15 2.11 -11.13
C LEU A 274 33.33 1.48 -9.98
N LEU A 275 33.91 1.38 -8.77
CA LEU A 275 33.18 0.94 -7.59
C LEU A 275 31.98 1.85 -7.28
N SER A 276 32.20 3.17 -7.31
CA SER A 276 31.15 4.16 -7.07
C SER A 276 29.99 4.02 -8.08
N MET A 277 30.29 3.69 -9.34
CA MET A 277 29.26 3.45 -10.37
C MET A 277 28.37 2.25 -10.06
N SER A 278 28.92 1.18 -9.46
CA SER A 278 28.12 0.03 -9.03
C SER A 278 27.15 0.41 -7.90
N GLU A 279 27.59 1.23 -6.94
CA GLU A 279 26.75 1.68 -5.82
C GLU A 279 25.60 2.60 -6.27
N VAL A 280 25.84 3.40 -7.31
CA VAL A 280 24.79 4.21 -7.92
C VAL A 280 23.64 3.32 -8.40
N THR A 281 23.91 2.15 -8.98
CA THR A 281 22.86 1.21 -9.42
C THR A 281 22.04 0.69 -8.24
N ASP A 282 22.70 0.37 -7.11
CA ASP A 282 22.04 -0.04 -5.88
C ASP A 282 21.06 1.04 -5.37
N SER A 283 21.39 2.34 -5.55
CA SER A 283 20.50 3.45 -5.16
C SER A 283 19.16 3.47 -5.91
N PHE A 284 19.10 2.92 -7.13
CA PHE A 284 17.85 2.84 -7.91
C PHE A 284 16.91 1.74 -7.39
N THR A 285 17.43 0.72 -6.71
CA THR A 285 16.60 -0.38 -6.18
C THR A 285 15.61 0.08 -5.11
N GLY A 286 15.91 1.18 -4.41
CA GLY A 286 15.02 1.79 -3.42
C GLY A 286 13.91 2.67 -3.99
N ARG A 287 13.96 3.04 -5.28
CA ARG A 287 12.97 3.95 -5.90
C ARG A 287 11.53 3.46 -5.82
N PRO A 288 11.20 2.16 -6.01
CA PRO A 288 9.83 1.68 -5.85
C PRO A 288 9.27 1.88 -4.43
N VAL A 289 10.13 1.99 -3.40
CA VAL A 289 9.69 2.30 -2.03
C VAL A 289 9.34 3.79 -1.91
N LEU A 290 10.11 4.67 -2.57
CA LEU A 290 9.82 6.11 -2.59
C LEU A 290 8.56 6.44 -3.39
N LEU A 291 8.30 5.72 -4.48
CA LEU A 291 7.11 5.90 -5.33
C LEU A 291 5.80 5.46 -4.66
N LYS A 292 5.85 4.79 -3.50
CA LYS A 292 4.66 4.41 -2.72
C LYS A 292 4.07 5.57 -1.91
N HIS A 293 4.74 6.72 -1.83
CA HIS A 293 4.35 7.88 -1.03
C HIS A 293 4.16 9.12 -1.90
#